data_AF-A0A4Q3RRN7-F1
#
_entry.id   AF-A0A4Q3RRN7-F1
#
_cell.length_a   1.000
_cell.length_b   1.000
_cell.length_c   1.000
_cell.angle_alpha   90.00
_cell.angle_beta   90.00
_cell.angle_gamma   90.00
#
_symmetry.space_group_name_H-M   'P 1'
#
loop_
_entity.id
_entity.type
_entity.pdbx_description
1 polymer ?
#
loop_
_entity_poly.entity_id
_entity_poly.type
_entity_poly.pdbx_seq_one_letter_code
_entity_poly.pdbx_strand_id
1 'polypeptide(L)'
;MNRLNTVAKDFDRLFLNNIEEDDWTKVATQFTENLTDTKIRAAIQQMPPEIYALNGDKIVEKLISRRKELKDQSLKYYRFISKEVDVLGSNENEKFTLSATNDSLTLTVYSYRKYADSNFVMYKRVFDQRVTKEIRLYGFNGEDKFEVDSNIHSSIRIRMIGGRGRDSFFVNSRLRSFIYDNTVDTNYVVAARGTKRYLKNDPNINEFKLRHYNYPITRYPRIIFGINEDDGFLAGTGIWLTRYGFRKDPYASDHNLSALFAITRKAWQVKYHGELIHAFRSTDVLINAQVSNPVLNNFFGFGNNTGIDESRPARFYRVRYSAAEADVLFRNKYFGKLSVMAGPSIFHYWNRPAQNDDYILEKPSEVGLDSASVYSAKTYAGFKAAIELDNVNSELFPTRGIRW
;
A
#
# COMPACT_ATOMS: atom_id res chain seq x y z
N MET A 1 11.55 7.30 -3.50
CA MET A 1 11.29 6.09 -4.31
C MET A 1 12.52 5.86 -5.17
N ASN A 2 13.16 4.68 -5.13
CA ASN A 2 14.20 4.37 -6.10
C ASN A 2 13.50 3.93 -7.39
N ARG A 3 13.74 4.64 -8.50
CA ARG A 3 13.15 4.34 -9.81
C ARG A 3 14.07 3.49 -10.68
N LEU A 4 15.33 3.29 -10.25
CA LEU A 4 16.26 2.41 -10.95
C LEU A 4 15.63 1.01 -11.05
N ASN A 5 15.58 0.49 -12.27
CA ASN A 5 15.13 -0.86 -12.59
C ASN A 5 13.76 -1.28 -12.04
N THR A 6 12.76 -0.38 -12.08
CA THR A 6 11.39 -0.70 -11.61
C THR A 6 10.74 -1.86 -12.38
N VAL A 7 11.10 -2.06 -13.65
CA VAL A 7 10.58 -3.14 -14.50
C VAL A 7 11.08 -4.51 -14.03
N ALA A 8 12.37 -4.62 -13.66
CA ALA A 8 12.98 -5.87 -13.21
C ALA A 8 12.96 -6.06 -11.69
N LYS A 9 12.14 -5.29 -10.95
CA LYS A 9 12.13 -5.26 -9.48
C LYS A 9 12.03 -6.64 -8.81
N ASP A 10 11.20 -7.54 -9.34
CA ASP A 10 11.01 -8.88 -8.77
C ASP A 10 12.17 -9.81 -9.19
N PHE A 11 12.66 -9.67 -10.43
CA PHE A 11 13.80 -10.42 -10.95
C PHE A 11 15.08 -10.11 -10.17
N ASP A 12 15.43 -8.83 -10.02
CA ASP A 12 16.63 -8.39 -9.30
C ASP A 12 16.59 -8.87 -7.85
N ARG A 13 15.43 -8.85 -7.20
CA ARG A 13 15.26 -9.36 -5.83
C ARG A 13 15.41 -10.86 -5.72
N LEU A 14 15.08 -11.61 -6.76
CA LEU A 14 15.26 -13.06 -6.77
C LEU A 14 16.72 -13.44 -6.96
N PHE A 15 17.44 -12.77 -7.87
CA PHE A 15 18.78 -13.18 -8.29
C PHE A 15 19.93 -12.45 -7.60
N LEU A 16 19.71 -11.23 -7.09
CA LEU A 16 20.76 -10.42 -6.46
C LEU A 16 20.72 -10.49 -4.93
N ASN A 17 19.80 -11.28 -4.34
CA ASN A 17 19.64 -11.38 -2.89
C ASN A 17 20.81 -12.04 -2.14
N ASN A 18 21.77 -12.66 -2.83
CA ASN A 18 22.90 -13.33 -2.22
C ASN A 18 24.22 -12.56 -2.39
N ILE A 19 24.19 -11.42 -3.10
CA ILE A 19 25.37 -10.59 -3.35
C ILE A 19 25.51 -9.55 -2.22
N GLU A 20 26.72 -9.36 -1.68
CA GLU A 20 26.98 -8.44 -0.58
C GLU A 20 27.30 -7.01 -1.06
N GLU A 21 27.20 -6.01 -0.18
CA GLU A 21 27.42 -4.59 -0.56
C GLU A 21 28.84 -4.34 -1.10
N ASP A 22 29.82 -5.09 -0.60
CA ASP A 22 31.22 -5.00 -1.03
C ASP A 22 31.41 -5.47 -2.47
N ASP A 23 30.72 -6.54 -2.88
CA ASP A 23 30.72 -7.01 -4.27
C ASP A 23 30.08 -5.98 -5.20
N TRP A 24 28.96 -5.39 -4.80
CA TRP A 24 28.34 -4.27 -5.54
C TRP A 24 29.30 -3.10 -5.69
N THR A 25 29.99 -2.74 -4.61
CA THR A 25 30.98 -1.65 -4.59
C THR A 25 32.14 -1.95 -5.53
N LYS A 26 32.68 -3.18 -5.47
CA LYS A 26 33.79 -3.63 -6.29
C LYS A 26 33.43 -3.62 -7.77
N VAL A 27 32.32 -4.25 -8.16
CA VAL A 27 31.88 -4.32 -9.56
C VAL A 27 31.58 -2.93 -10.12
N ALA A 28 30.86 -2.09 -9.36
CA ALA A 28 30.55 -0.73 -9.81
C ALA A 28 31.80 0.14 -9.97
N THR A 29 32.77 0.00 -9.06
CA THR A 29 34.05 0.73 -9.13
C THR A 29 34.84 0.28 -10.36
N GLN A 30 35.05 -1.04 -10.51
CA GLN A 30 35.77 -1.59 -11.67
C GLN A 30 35.11 -1.20 -13.01
N PHE A 31 33.78 -1.25 -13.08
CA PHE A 31 33.05 -0.87 -14.30
C PHE A 31 33.24 0.62 -14.63
N THR A 32 33.09 1.50 -13.64
CA THR A 32 33.19 2.95 -13.84
C THR A 32 34.62 3.41 -14.14
N GLU A 33 35.63 2.74 -13.60
CA GLU A 33 37.05 2.98 -13.92
C GLU A 33 37.40 2.51 -15.34
N ASN A 34 36.87 1.35 -15.75
CA ASN A 34 37.15 0.78 -17.08
C ASN A 34 36.48 1.54 -18.23
N LEU A 35 35.38 2.25 -17.97
CA LEU A 35 34.61 2.99 -18.96
C LEU A 35 35.03 4.47 -19.03
N THR A 36 36.26 4.75 -19.46
CA THR A 36 36.82 6.12 -19.51
C THR A 36 36.08 7.05 -20.48
N ASP A 37 36.23 8.38 -20.30
CA ASP A 37 35.61 9.39 -21.19
C ASP A 37 36.00 9.16 -22.65
N THR A 38 37.26 8.80 -22.90
CA THR A 38 37.78 8.48 -24.22
C THR A 38 37.08 7.27 -24.83
N LYS A 39 36.87 6.20 -24.06
CA LYS A 39 36.15 5.01 -24.54
C LYS A 39 34.68 5.33 -24.86
N ILE A 40 34.02 6.15 -24.04
CA ILE A 40 32.65 6.60 -24.29
C ILE A 40 32.58 7.41 -25.59
N ARG A 41 33.48 8.39 -25.77
CA ARG A 41 33.56 9.20 -26.99
C ARG A 41 33.80 8.34 -28.23
N ALA A 42 34.81 7.47 -28.18
CA ALA A 42 35.15 6.59 -29.28
C ALA A 42 33.98 5.65 -29.67
N ALA A 43 33.23 5.13 -28.68
CA ALA A 43 32.07 4.29 -28.95
C ALA A 43 30.92 5.07 -29.63
N ILE A 44 30.62 6.29 -29.19
CA ILE A 44 29.56 7.11 -29.80
C ILE A 44 29.97 7.60 -31.20
N GLN A 45 31.26 7.84 -31.44
CA GLN A 45 31.78 8.21 -32.76
C GLN A 45 31.66 7.09 -33.82
N GLN A 46 31.34 5.85 -33.43
CA GLN A 46 31.04 4.77 -34.38
C GLN A 46 29.65 4.89 -35.01
N MET A 47 28.79 5.78 -34.52
CA MET A 47 27.51 6.08 -35.17
C MET A 47 27.73 6.72 -36.55
N PRO A 48 26.79 6.56 -37.50
CA PRO A 48 26.85 7.28 -38.77
C PRO A 48 27.02 8.79 -38.55
N PRO A 49 27.87 9.48 -39.33
CA PRO A 49 28.17 10.90 -39.14
C PRO A 49 26.93 11.79 -39.05
N GLU A 50 25.90 11.48 -39.83
CA GLU A 50 24.62 12.19 -39.85
C GLU A 50 23.89 12.07 -38.51
N ILE A 51 23.93 10.89 -37.88
CA ILE A 51 23.31 10.64 -36.57
C ILE A 51 24.15 11.27 -35.45
N TYR A 52 25.47 11.18 -35.53
CA TYR A 52 26.37 11.83 -34.58
C TYR A 52 26.17 13.35 -34.61
N ALA A 53 26.05 13.95 -35.78
CA ALA A 53 25.85 15.40 -35.93
C ALA A 53 24.55 15.89 -35.26
N LEU A 54 23.50 15.07 -35.19
CA LEU A 54 22.24 15.45 -34.56
C LEU A 54 22.35 15.55 -33.03
N ASN A 55 22.99 14.57 -32.37
CA ASN A 55 22.94 14.45 -30.91
C ASN A 55 24.16 13.78 -30.25
N GLY A 56 25.23 13.46 -30.98
CA GLY A 56 26.38 12.67 -30.52
C GLY A 56 27.03 13.25 -29.26
N ASP A 57 27.40 14.53 -29.29
CA ASP A 57 28.03 15.20 -28.14
C ASP A 57 27.13 15.21 -26.90
N LYS A 58 25.82 15.47 -27.10
CA LYS A 58 24.83 15.44 -26.02
C LYS A 58 24.66 14.04 -25.42
N ILE A 59 24.79 12.98 -26.23
CA ILE A 59 24.77 11.59 -25.75
C ILE A 59 26.03 11.31 -24.93
N VAL A 60 27.20 11.71 -25.43
CA VAL A 60 28.50 11.55 -24.73
C VAL A 60 28.45 12.23 -23.36
N GLU A 61 28.05 13.50 -23.29
CA GLU A 61 27.97 14.25 -22.03
C GLU A 61 27.05 13.56 -21.02
N LYS A 62 25.88 13.11 -21.47
CA LYS A 62 24.95 12.36 -20.63
C LYS A 62 25.54 11.04 -20.13
N LEU A 63 26.24 10.29 -20.97
CA LEU A 63 26.85 9.01 -20.58
C LEU A 63 27.98 9.22 -19.55
N ILE A 64 28.84 10.22 -19.76
CA ILE A 64 29.89 10.58 -18.81
C ILE A 64 29.27 10.99 -17.47
N SER A 65 28.25 11.85 -17.48
CA SER A 65 27.53 12.26 -16.27
C SER A 65 26.91 11.06 -15.54
N ARG A 66 26.25 10.16 -16.27
CA ARG A 66 25.62 8.96 -15.68
C ARG A 66 26.64 7.99 -15.11
N ARG A 67 27.79 7.82 -15.76
CA ARG A 67 28.89 6.99 -15.24
C ARG A 67 29.39 7.52 -13.90
N LYS A 68 29.55 8.84 -13.74
CA LYS A 68 29.98 9.47 -12.48
C LYS A 68 29.05 9.15 -11.31
N GLU A 69 27.73 9.09 -11.56
CA GLU A 69 26.73 8.79 -10.53
C GLU A 69 26.48 7.28 -10.34
N LEU A 70 26.93 6.43 -11.26
CA LEU A 70 26.51 5.04 -11.35
C LEU A 70 26.82 4.24 -10.08
N LYS A 71 28.00 4.44 -9.48
CA LYS A 71 28.39 3.76 -8.24
C LYS A 71 27.41 4.06 -7.11
N ASP A 72 27.13 5.34 -6.87
CA ASP A 72 26.23 5.77 -5.80
C ASP A 72 24.78 5.31 -6.04
N GLN A 73 24.31 5.37 -7.29
CA GLN A 73 22.97 4.86 -7.64
C GLN A 73 22.87 3.34 -7.47
N SER A 74 23.91 2.58 -7.81
CA SER A 74 23.97 1.13 -7.62
C SER A 74 23.92 0.76 -6.14
N LEU A 75 24.70 1.42 -5.28
CA LEU A 75 24.67 1.15 -3.83
C LEU A 75 23.34 1.59 -3.19
N LYS A 76 22.77 2.70 -3.65
CA LYS A 76 21.41 3.12 -3.26
C LYS A 76 20.35 2.09 -3.69
N TYR A 77 20.54 1.44 -4.83
CA TYR A 77 19.67 0.36 -5.30
C TYR A 77 19.84 -0.91 -4.49
N TYR A 78 21.08 -1.35 -4.24
CA TYR A 78 21.40 -2.47 -3.35
C TYR A 78 20.70 -2.33 -1.99
N ARG A 79 20.88 -1.18 -1.32
CA ARG A 79 20.27 -0.91 0.00
C ARG A 79 18.75 -0.84 -0.07
N PHE A 80 18.18 -0.51 -1.23
CA PHE A 80 16.73 -0.47 -1.43
C PHE A 80 16.14 -1.89 -1.61
N ILE A 81 16.77 -2.73 -2.43
CA ILE A 81 16.33 -4.11 -2.61
C ILE A 81 16.63 -4.98 -1.37
N SER A 82 17.69 -4.68 -0.63
CA SER A 82 18.04 -5.42 0.60
C SER A 82 17.15 -5.10 1.80
N LYS A 83 16.19 -4.17 1.72
CA LYS A 83 15.25 -3.89 2.84
C LYS A 83 14.33 -5.07 3.16
N GLU A 84 13.92 -5.79 2.14
CA GLU A 84 13.03 -6.94 2.22
C GLU A 84 13.64 -8.03 1.36
N VAL A 85 13.90 -9.20 1.93
CA VAL A 85 14.61 -10.28 1.23
C VAL A 85 13.82 -11.56 1.39
N ASP A 86 13.45 -12.17 0.26
CA ASP A 86 12.95 -13.53 0.22
C ASP A 86 14.11 -14.48 -0.05
N VAL A 87 14.16 -15.56 0.72
CA VAL A 87 15.11 -16.66 0.54
C VAL A 87 14.29 -17.91 0.32
N LEU A 88 14.48 -18.51 -0.84
CA LEU A 88 13.70 -19.64 -1.32
C LEU A 88 14.49 -20.93 -1.09
N GLY A 89 13.84 -21.91 -0.47
CA GLY A 89 14.25 -23.31 -0.49
C GLY A 89 13.92 -23.97 -1.83
N SER A 90 13.86 -25.29 -1.82
CA SER A 90 13.51 -26.13 -2.96
C SER A 90 12.25 -26.95 -2.65
N ASN A 91 12.03 -28.07 -3.33
CA ASN A 91 10.95 -29.00 -2.96
C ASN A 91 11.48 -30.23 -2.20
N GLU A 92 12.68 -30.10 -1.65
CA GLU A 92 13.41 -31.09 -0.85
C GLU A 92 13.58 -30.55 0.57
N ASN A 93 14.15 -31.33 1.48
CA ASN A 93 14.33 -30.85 2.85
C ASN A 93 15.46 -29.81 2.93
N GLU A 94 15.18 -28.66 3.52
CA GLU A 94 16.18 -27.67 3.88
C GLU A 94 16.25 -27.38 5.38
N LYS A 95 17.43 -26.93 5.80
CA LYS A 95 17.66 -26.42 7.15
C LYS A 95 18.05 -24.95 7.08
N PHE A 96 17.17 -24.07 7.52
CA PHE A 96 17.38 -22.65 7.70
C PHE A 96 17.91 -22.37 9.10
N THR A 97 19.10 -21.80 9.19
CA THR A 97 19.72 -21.41 10.48
C THR A 97 19.94 -19.92 10.52
N LEU A 98 19.45 -19.29 11.59
CA LEU A 98 19.69 -17.89 11.90
C LEU A 98 20.54 -17.81 13.15
N SER A 99 21.67 -17.10 13.03
CA SER A 99 22.63 -16.87 14.11
C SER A 99 23.09 -15.42 14.15
N ALA A 100 23.64 -14.98 15.28
CA ALA A 100 24.22 -13.65 15.42
C ALA A 100 25.72 -13.66 15.11
N THR A 101 26.22 -12.65 14.41
CA THR A 101 27.66 -12.44 14.17
C THR A 101 27.94 -10.94 14.26
N ASN A 102 28.67 -10.49 15.29
CA ASN A 102 29.09 -9.09 15.46
C ASN A 102 27.95 -8.08 15.20
N ASP A 103 26.86 -8.18 15.99
CA ASP A 103 25.63 -7.37 15.87
C ASP A 103 24.83 -7.51 14.56
N SER A 104 25.26 -8.37 13.65
CA SER A 104 24.58 -8.69 12.39
C SER A 104 23.90 -10.05 12.46
N LEU A 105 22.91 -10.26 11.59
CA LEU A 105 22.16 -11.51 11.50
C LEU A 105 22.70 -12.34 10.34
N THR A 106 23.22 -13.52 10.61
CA THR A 106 23.69 -14.45 9.58
C THR A 106 22.61 -15.49 9.32
N LEU A 107 22.20 -15.62 8.06
CA LEU A 107 21.34 -16.71 7.59
C LEU A 107 22.20 -17.71 6.82
N THR A 108 22.11 -18.98 7.18
CA THR A 108 22.67 -20.09 6.39
C THR A 108 21.58 -21.10 6.10
N VAL A 109 21.41 -21.45 4.82
CA VAL A 109 20.48 -22.47 4.35
C VAL A 109 21.27 -23.66 3.85
N TYR A 110 20.96 -24.83 4.40
CA TYR A 110 21.57 -26.09 4.03
C TYR A 110 20.56 -26.96 3.29
N SER A 111 21.01 -27.67 2.25
CA SER A 111 20.29 -28.87 1.81
C SER A 111 20.43 -29.93 2.90
N TYR A 112 19.32 -30.41 3.43
CA TYR A 112 19.28 -31.30 4.57
C TYR A 112 18.91 -32.72 4.15
N ARG A 113 19.80 -33.68 4.44
CA ARG A 113 19.53 -35.10 4.22
C ARG A 113 19.73 -35.84 5.53
N LYS A 114 18.70 -36.59 5.97
CA LYS A 114 18.66 -37.25 7.29
C LYS A 114 19.84 -38.20 7.57
N TYR A 115 20.49 -38.71 6.52
CA TYR A 115 21.56 -39.71 6.61
C TYR A 115 22.81 -39.32 5.79
N ALA A 116 23.03 -38.03 5.51
CA ALA A 116 24.22 -37.61 4.77
C ALA A 116 25.38 -37.25 5.70
N ASP A 117 26.58 -37.65 5.33
CA ASP A 117 27.83 -37.30 6.03
C ASP A 117 28.17 -35.80 5.95
N SER A 118 27.58 -35.07 5.00
CA SER A 118 27.74 -33.62 4.88
C SER A 118 26.48 -32.95 4.32
N ASN A 119 26.16 -31.78 4.88
CA ASN A 119 25.14 -30.88 4.34
C ASN A 119 25.80 -29.81 3.46
N PHE A 120 25.27 -29.60 2.26
CA PHE A 120 25.75 -28.55 1.35
C PHE A 120 25.08 -27.21 1.65
N VAL A 121 25.85 -26.11 1.69
CA VAL A 121 25.35 -24.75 1.90
C VAL A 121 24.78 -24.21 0.59
N MET A 122 23.47 -24.02 0.53
CA MET A 122 22.76 -23.47 -0.63
C MET A 122 22.78 -21.94 -0.65
N TYR A 123 22.72 -21.33 0.53
CA TYR A 123 22.64 -19.88 0.69
C TYR A 123 23.33 -19.48 1.99
N LYS A 124 24.10 -18.39 1.95
CA LYS A 124 24.68 -17.79 3.15
C LYS A 124 24.80 -16.30 2.94
N ARG A 125 24.21 -15.51 3.84
CA ARG A 125 24.31 -14.05 3.81
C ARG A 125 24.30 -13.44 5.20
N VAL A 126 25.09 -12.40 5.39
CA VAL A 126 25.07 -11.54 6.57
C VAL A 126 24.16 -10.32 6.31
N PHE A 127 23.22 -10.07 7.21
CA PHE A 127 22.26 -8.99 7.13
C PHE A 127 22.52 -7.91 8.18
N ASP A 128 22.71 -6.68 7.70
CA ASP A 128 22.74 -5.49 8.54
C ASP A 128 21.31 -5.00 8.84
N GLN A 129 20.95 -4.93 10.12
CA GLN A 129 19.63 -4.45 10.58
C GLN A 129 19.36 -2.96 10.29
N ARG A 130 20.39 -2.16 9.99
CA ARG A 130 20.26 -0.77 9.55
C ARG A 130 19.66 -0.71 8.14
N VAL A 131 20.01 -1.67 7.29
CA VAL A 131 19.53 -1.80 5.90
C VAL A 131 18.30 -2.70 5.81
N THR A 132 18.45 -3.95 6.24
CA THR A 132 17.44 -5.01 6.14
C THR A 132 16.39 -4.86 7.23
N LYS A 133 15.11 -4.97 6.87
CA LYS A 133 13.97 -4.83 7.79
C LYS A 133 13.12 -6.08 7.89
N GLU A 134 13.09 -6.89 6.84
CA GLU A 134 12.32 -8.14 6.80
C GLU A 134 13.07 -9.20 5.98
N ILE A 135 13.13 -10.42 6.52
CA ILE A 135 13.60 -11.62 5.80
C ILE A 135 12.45 -12.62 5.80
N ARG A 136 12.16 -13.20 4.64
CA ARG A 136 11.13 -14.22 4.44
C ARG A 136 11.78 -15.50 3.95
N LEU A 137 11.62 -16.57 4.71
CA LEU A 137 12.18 -17.88 4.45
C LEU A 137 11.05 -18.77 3.96
N TYR A 138 11.19 -19.33 2.77
CA TYR A 138 10.21 -20.22 2.15
C TYR A 138 10.78 -21.63 2.06
N GLY A 139 10.15 -22.60 2.72
CA GLY A 139 10.52 -24.02 2.66
C GLY A 139 9.90 -24.77 1.48
N PHE A 140 8.68 -24.41 1.07
CA PHE A 140 7.91 -25.10 0.01
C PHE A 140 7.55 -26.56 0.30
N ASN A 141 8.28 -27.57 -0.18
CA ASN A 141 7.92 -28.97 0.08
C ASN A 141 9.10 -29.65 0.77
N GLY A 142 8.81 -30.60 1.65
CA GLY A 142 9.85 -31.33 2.38
C GLY A 142 9.56 -31.37 3.88
N GLU A 143 10.50 -31.89 4.65
CA GLU A 143 10.54 -31.77 6.10
C GLU A 143 11.54 -30.68 6.48
N ASP A 144 11.13 -29.41 6.36
CA ASP A 144 12.00 -28.26 6.54
C ASP A 144 12.25 -27.95 8.02
N LYS A 145 13.44 -27.44 8.30
CA LYS A 145 13.86 -27.06 9.65
C LYS A 145 14.23 -25.59 9.71
N PHE A 146 13.52 -24.83 10.54
CA PHE A 146 13.80 -23.44 10.84
C PHE A 146 14.35 -23.33 12.26
N GLU A 147 15.64 -23.01 12.39
CA GLU A 147 16.33 -22.86 13.67
C GLU A 147 16.78 -21.41 13.86
N VAL A 148 16.35 -20.80 14.96
CA VAL A 148 16.69 -19.43 15.33
C VAL A 148 17.36 -19.43 16.70
N ASP A 149 18.64 -19.06 16.72
CA ASP A 149 19.47 -19.04 17.91
C ASP A 149 18.92 -18.11 18.99
N SER A 150 19.12 -18.48 20.26
CA SER A 150 18.56 -17.75 21.39
C SER A 150 19.17 -16.37 21.64
N ASN A 151 20.43 -16.18 21.24
CA ASN A 151 21.22 -15.00 21.57
C ASN A 151 21.12 -13.89 20.51
N ILE A 152 20.14 -13.96 19.61
CA ILE A 152 19.97 -12.95 18.57
C ILE A 152 19.22 -11.72 19.11
N HIS A 153 19.88 -10.58 19.00
CA HIS A 153 19.29 -9.25 19.23
C HIS A 153 19.27 -8.47 17.91
N SER A 154 18.14 -8.51 17.20
CA SER A 154 17.97 -7.75 15.95
C SER A 154 16.56 -7.18 15.82
N SER A 155 16.46 -6.03 15.16
CA SER A 155 15.17 -5.43 14.78
C SER A 155 14.59 -6.01 13.49
N ILE A 156 15.34 -6.86 12.78
CA ILE A 156 14.90 -7.52 11.56
C ILE A 156 13.71 -8.44 11.86
N ARG A 157 12.64 -8.30 11.08
CA ARG A 157 11.49 -9.18 11.15
C ARG A 157 11.75 -10.46 10.36
N ILE A 158 11.50 -11.61 10.97
CA ILE A 158 11.67 -12.92 10.30
C ILE A 158 10.30 -13.53 10.04
N ARG A 159 10.06 -13.96 8.81
CA ARG A 159 8.92 -14.79 8.44
C ARG A 159 9.44 -16.16 8.03
N MET A 160 8.97 -17.20 8.68
CA MET A 160 9.22 -18.58 8.32
C MET A 160 7.91 -19.11 7.73
N ILE A 161 7.95 -19.45 6.45
CA ILE A 161 6.84 -19.99 5.68
C ILE A 161 7.24 -21.42 5.36
N GLY A 162 6.53 -22.39 5.95
CA GLY A 162 6.73 -23.79 5.63
C GLY A 162 6.16 -24.14 4.27
N GLY A 163 5.68 -25.37 4.13
CA GLY A 163 4.81 -25.71 3.03
C GLY A 163 4.15 -27.08 3.16
N ARG A 164 4.43 -28.02 2.26
CA ARG A 164 3.88 -29.38 2.37
C ARG A 164 4.92 -30.30 3.00
N GLY A 165 4.51 -31.03 4.03
CA GLY A 165 5.37 -31.93 4.77
C GLY A 165 5.48 -31.54 6.24
N ARG A 166 6.34 -32.24 6.99
CA ARG A 166 6.42 -32.10 8.45
C ARG A 166 7.52 -31.13 8.82
N ASP A 167 7.16 -29.86 8.92
CA ASP A 167 8.11 -28.79 9.20
C ASP A 167 8.35 -28.62 10.69
N SER A 168 9.58 -28.23 11.03
CA SER A 168 10.02 -28.01 12.41
C SER A 168 10.52 -26.58 12.60
N PHE A 169 9.92 -25.87 13.56
CA PHE A 169 10.25 -24.50 13.89
C PHE A 169 10.79 -24.43 15.32
N PHE A 170 12.09 -24.16 15.46
CA PHE A 170 12.81 -23.98 16.71
C PHE A 170 13.21 -22.51 16.87
N VAL A 171 12.30 -21.71 17.43
CA VAL A 171 12.47 -20.26 17.57
C VAL A 171 12.73 -19.89 19.03
N ASN A 172 14.00 -20.01 19.43
CA ASN A 172 14.42 -19.79 20.81
C ASN A 172 14.82 -18.34 21.11
N SER A 173 14.34 -17.37 20.33
CA SER A 173 14.74 -15.96 20.41
C SER A 173 13.57 -15.01 20.73
N ARG A 174 13.88 -13.82 21.26
CA ARG A 174 12.93 -12.70 21.39
C ARG A 174 12.74 -11.90 20.10
N LEU A 175 13.34 -12.33 19.00
CA LEU A 175 13.13 -11.76 17.68
C LEU A 175 11.65 -11.65 17.32
N ARG A 176 11.34 -10.61 16.54
CA ARG A 176 10.00 -10.42 15.99
C ARG A 176 9.80 -11.39 14.81
N SER A 177 9.40 -12.61 15.13
CA SER A 177 9.25 -13.72 14.20
C SER A 177 7.78 -14.07 13.94
N PHE A 178 7.54 -14.64 12.76
CA PHE A 178 6.23 -15.07 12.29
C PHE A 178 6.37 -16.46 11.68
N ILE A 179 5.52 -17.40 12.09
CA ILE A 179 5.43 -18.74 11.50
C ILE A 179 4.13 -18.80 10.69
N TYR A 180 4.23 -19.24 9.44
CA TYR A 180 3.11 -19.51 8.55
C TYR A 180 3.18 -20.95 8.12
N ASP A 181 2.11 -21.70 8.39
CA ASP A 181 2.00 -23.06 7.87
C ASP A 181 0.57 -23.59 7.88
N ASN A 182 0.32 -24.62 7.07
CA ASN A 182 -0.93 -25.34 7.09
C ASN A 182 -1.01 -26.26 8.32
N THR A 183 -2.21 -26.49 8.85
CA THR A 183 -2.44 -27.41 9.98
C THR A 183 -2.74 -28.85 9.54
N VAL A 184 -2.80 -29.12 8.23
CA VAL A 184 -3.03 -30.46 7.68
C VAL A 184 -1.85 -31.39 7.99
N ASP A 185 -0.62 -30.88 7.93
CA ASP A 185 0.58 -31.65 8.23
C ASP A 185 0.97 -31.55 9.72
N THR A 186 1.69 -32.56 10.23
CA THR A 186 2.10 -32.63 11.65
C THR A 186 3.38 -31.83 11.88
N ASN A 187 3.20 -30.53 12.13
CA ASN A 187 4.31 -29.60 12.37
C ASN A 187 4.77 -29.58 13.83
N TYR A 188 6.08 -29.42 14.03
CA TYR A 188 6.68 -29.27 15.36
C TYR A 188 7.07 -27.82 15.60
N VAL A 189 6.49 -27.19 16.63
CA VAL A 189 6.72 -25.76 16.90
C VAL A 189 7.15 -25.55 18.35
N VAL A 190 8.42 -25.19 18.54
CA VAL A 190 8.96 -24.65 19.80
C VAL A 190 9.28 -23.19 19.55
N ALA A 191 8.51 -22.29 20.14
CA ALA A 191 8.65 -20.86 19.86
C ALA A 191 8.46 -20.01 21.12
N ALA A 192 9.42 -19.11 21.35
CA ALA A 192 9.42 -18.14 22.43
C ALA A 192 8.35 -17.04 22.24
N ARG A 193 8.08 -16.27 23.31
CA ARG A 193 7.00 -15.24 23.43
C ARG A 193 6.98 -14.17 22.32
N GLY A 194 8.10 -13.95 21.61
CA GLY A 194 8.19 -13.00 20.49
C GLY A 194 7.58 -13.49 19.17
N THR A 195 7.27 -14.78 19.07
CA THR A 195 6.85 -15.44 17.83
C THR A 195 5.34 -15.45 17.66
N LYS A 196 4.85 -14.91 16.55
CA LYS A 196 3.43 -15.01 16.17
C LYS A 196 3.21 -16.21 15.26
N ARG A 197 2.23 -17.05 15.60
CA ARG A 197 1.91 -18.28 14.86
C ARG A 197 0.65 -18.06 14.03
N TYR A 198 0.76 -18.26 12.72
CA TYR A 198 -0.33 -18.24 11.75
C TYR A 198 -0.44 -19.64 11.17
N LEU A 199 -0.97 -20.56 11.97
CA LEU A 199 -1.22 -21.94 11.56
C LEU A 199 -2.72 -22.07 11.23
N LYS A 200 -3.07 -22.36 9.97
CA LYS A 200 -4.47 -22.51 9.55
C LYS A 200 -4.61 -23.55 8.45
N ASN A 201 -5.76 -24.22 8.39
CA ASN A 201 -6.15 -25.00 7.23
C ASN A 201 -6.58 -24.07 6.08
N ASP A 202 -5.60 -23.48 5.39
CA ASP A 202 -5.78 -22.58 4.26
C ASP A 202 -4.76 -22.95 3.18
N PRO A 203 -5.20 -23.36 1.96
CA PRO A 203 -4.29 -23.76 0.89
C PRO A 203 -3.34 -22.64 0.44
N ASN A 204 -3.70 -21.37 0.66
CA ASN A 204 -2.89 -20.23 0.24
C ASN A 204 -1.91 -19.74 1.33
N ILE A 205 -1.91 -20.35 2.52
CA ILE A 205 -1.07 -19.89 3.64
C ILE A 205 0.42 -20.06 3.38
N ASN A 206 0.81 -20.92 2.44
CA ASN A 206 2.21 -21.15 2.08
C ASN A 206 2.53 -20.60 0.68
N GLU A 207 1.60 -19.88 0.05
CA GLU A 207 1.77 -19.37 -1.31
C GLU A 207 2.94 -18.38 -1.40
N PHE A 208 3.78 -18.59 -2.43
CA PHE A 208 4.76 -17.64 -2.92
C PHE A 208 4.29 -17.06 -4.25
N LYS A 209 4.22 -15.73 -4.32
CA LYS A 209 3.89 -15.00 -5.54
C LYS A 209 5.16 -14.40 -6.10
N LEU A 210 5.58 -14.82 -7.30
CA LEU A 210 6.81 -14.30 -7.92
C LEU A 210 6.74 -12.77 -8.13
N ARG A 211 5.56 -12.24 -8.49
CA ARG A 211 5.33 -10.81 -8.75
C ARG A 211 4.54 -10.17 -7.63
N HIS A 212 5.18 -9.88 -6.50
CA HIS A 212 4.50 -9.31 -5.33
C HIS A 212 5.15 -8.03 -4.79
N TYR A 213 6.35 -7.67 -5.26
CA TYR A 213 7.00 -6.47 -4.76
C TYR A 213 6.37 -5.22 -5.38
N ASN A 214 5.58 -4.51 -4.58
CA ASN A 214 4.99 -3.24 -4.99
C ASN A 214 5.63 -2.09 -4.22
N TYR A 215 5.94 -1.02 -4.96
CA TYR A 215 6.62 0.14 -4.39
C TYR A 215 5.61 1.16 -3.91
N PRO A 216 5.82 1.76 -2.72
CA PRO A 216 4.94 2.81 -2.21
C PRO A 216 4.67 3.91 -3.24
N ILE A 217 3.39 4.22 -3.44
CA ILE A 217 2.95 5.28 -4.34
C ILE A 217 2.68 6.53 -3.53
N THR A 218 3.11 7.68 -4.04
CA THR A 218 2.85 8.99 -3.46
C THR A 218 2.59 9.96 -4.61
N ARG A 219 1.33 10.39 -4.75
CA ARG A 219 0.90 11.35 -5.78
C ARG A 219 0.53 12.65 -5.07
N TYR A 220 1.37 13.67 -5.24
CA TYR A 220 1.15 15.00 -4.72
C TYR A 220 1.99 16.02 -5.51
N PRO A 221 1.46 17.22 -5.81
CA PRO A 221 0.04 17.57 -5.70
C PRO A 221 -0.76 16.85 -6.79
N ARG A 222 -1.89 16.26 -6.42
CA ARG A 222 -2.90 15.86 -7.41
C ARG A 222 -3.63 17.13 -7.82
N ILE A 223 -3.81 17.36 -9.11
CA ILE A 223 -4.65 18.44 -9.63
C ILE A 223 -5.96 17.81 -10.07
N ILE A 224 -7.07 18.37 -9.61
CA ILE A 224 -8.42 17.85 -9.86
C ILE A 224 -9.23 18.96 -10.52
N PHE A 225 -9.84 18.66 -11.66
CA PHE A 225 -10.80 19.52 -12.33
C PHE A 225 -12.07 18.72 -12.61
N GLY A 226 -13.22 19.38 -12.54
CA GLY A 226 -14.50 18.77 -12.85
C GLY A 226 -15.53 19.81 -13.24
N ILE A 227 -16.58 19.37 -13.91
CA ILE A 227 -17.74 20.19 -14.20
C ILE A 227 -18.99 19.35 -13.96
N ASN A 228 -19.98 19.94 -13.28
CA ASN A 228 -21.31 19.35 -13.16
C ASN A 228 -22.37 20.47 -13.15
N GLU A 229 -23.64 20.14 -13.37
CA GLU A 229 -24.72 21.13 -13.47
C GLU A 229 -25.01 21.86 -12.15
N ASP A 230 -24.81 21.18 -11.02
CA ASP A 230 -25.14 21.72 -9.70
C ASP A 230 -24.08 22.68 -9.16
N ASP A 231 -22.81 22.26 -9.18
CA ASP A 231 -21.64 22.96 -8.66
C ASP A 231 -20.92 23.84 -9.71
N GLY A 232 -21.16 23.61 -11.00
CA GLY A 232 -20.45 24.26 -12.08
C GLY A 232 -19.00 23.77 -12.17
N PHE A 233 -18.05 24.69 -12.38
CA PHE A 233 -16.64 24.35 -12.50
C PHE A 233 -16.00 24.12 -11.12
N LEU A 234 -15.37 22.96 -10.98
CA LEU A 234 -14.64 22.50 -9.80
C LEU A 234 -13.14 22.50 -10.09
N ALA A 235 -12.36 23.06 -9.17
CA ALA A 235 -10.90 22.94 -9.17
C ALA A 235 -10.41 22.56 -7.77
N GLY A 236 -9.34 21.78 -7.69
CA GLY A 236 -8.81 21.40 -6.40
C GLY A 236 -7.50 20.64 -6.45
N THR A 237 -7.07 20.23 -5.26
CA THR A 237 -5.84 19.49 -5.08
C THR A 237 -6.01 18.30 -4.14
N GLY A 238 -5.01 17.44 -4.06
CA GLY A 238 -5.02 16.32 -3.13
C GLY A 238 -3.69 15.58 -3.02
N ILE A 239 -3.65 14.66 -2.07
CA ILE A 239 -2.56 13.75 -1.81
C ILE A 239 -3.10 12.31 -1.82
N TRP A 240 -2.41 11.42 -2.51
CA TRP A 240 -2.73 10.00 -2.53
C TRP A 240 -1.49 9.18 -2.16
N LEU A 241 -1.59 8.44 -1.06
CA LEU A 241 -0.52 7.63 -0.48
C LEU A 241 -0.95 6.17 -0.41
N THR A 242 -0.26 5.31 -1.15
CA THR A 242 -0.46 3.84 -1.10
C THR A 242 0.80 3.20 -0.54
N ARG A 243 0.63 2.29 0.43
CA ARG A 243 1.70 1.46 1.00
C ARG A 243 1.34 -0.02 0.82
N TYR A 244 2.35 -0.81 0.50
CA TYR A 244 2.21 -2.26 0.32
C TYR A 244 2.81 -3.00 1.51
N GLY A 245 2.43 -4.27 1.68
CA GLY A 245 2.94 -5.11 2.76
C GLY A 245 2.76 -6.58 2.46
N PHE A 246 3.46 -7.41 3.24
CA PHE A 246 3.42 -8.86 3.09
C PHE A 246 1.99 -9.41 3.17
N ARG A 247 1.53 -10.04 2.08
CA ARG A 247 0.19 -10.64 1.93
C ARG A 247 -0.95 -9.66 2.23
N LYS A 248 -0.77 -8.42 1.76
CA LYS A 248 -1.77 -7.35 1.80
C LYS A 248 -2.09 -6.95 0.37
N ASP A 249 -2.96 -7.73 -0.25
CA ASP A 249 -3.46 -7.45 -1.60
C ASP A 249 -4.81 -6.71 -1.48
N PRO A 250 -5.05 -5.65 -2.30
CA PRO A 250 -4.13 -5.06 -3.29
C PRO A 250 -3.07 -4.13 -2.68
N TYR A 251 -3.22 -3.68 -1.44
CA TYR A 251 -2.28 -2.85 -0.69
C TYR A 251 -2.42 -3.08 0.82
N ALA A 252 -1.47 -2.59 1.63
CA ALA A 252 -1.56 -2.60 3.07
C ALA A 252 -2.30 -1.38 3.63
N SER A 253 -2.07 -0.21 3.03
CA SER A 253 -2.85 0.99 3.30
C SER A 253 -2.98 1.86 2.07
N ASP A 254 -4.13 2.52 1.96
CA ASP A 254 -4.39 3.53 0.94
C ASP A 254 -5.04 4.75 1.60
N HIS A 255 -4.51 5.93 1.33
CA HIS A 255 -4.99 7.18 1.90
C HIS A 255 -5.15 8.22 0.79
N ASN A 256 -6.34 8.76 0.66
CA ASN A 256 -6.68 9.78 -0.32
C ASN A 256 -7.29 10.98 0.40
N LEU A 257 -6.61 12.12 0.37
CA LEU A 257 -7.10 13.40 0.87
C LEU A 257 -7.23 14.35 -0.32
N SER A 258 -8.38 15.00 -0.45
CA SER A 258 -8.67 15.96 -1.51
C SER A 258 -9.37 17.19 -0.96
N ALA A 259 -9.08 18.34 -1.57
CA ALA A 259 -9.74 19.61 -1.33
C ALA A 259 -10.23 20.14 -2.68
N LEU A 260 -11.53 20.40 -2.80
CA LEU A 260 -12.20 20.86 -4.01
C LEU A 260 -12.89 22.20 -3.73
N PHE A 261 -12.86 23.09 -4.71
CA PHE A 261 -13.53 24.38 -4.70
C PHE A 261 -14.41 24.53 -5.96
N ALA A 262 -15.69 24.78 -5.75
CA ALA A 262 -16.66 25.10 -6.79
C ALA A 262 -16.66 26.61 -7.04
N ILE A 263 -16.10 27.04 -8.17
CA ILE A 263 -15.89 28.46 -8.48
C ILE A 263 -17.22 29.20 -8.58
N THR A 264 -18.17 28.64 -9.32
CA THR A 264 -19.48 29.25 -9.58
C THR A 264 -20.30 29.39 -8.30
N ARG A 265 -20.20 28.42 -7.38
CA ARG A 265 -21.02 28.37 -6.16
C ARG A 265 -20.33 28.91 -4.92
N LYS A 266 -19.03 29.24 -5.01
CA LYS A 266 -18.17 29.58 -3.87
C LYS A 266 -18.28 28.55 -2.75
N ALA A 267 -18.34 27.28 -3.14
CA ALA A 267 -18.45 26.16 -2.22
C ALA A 267 -17.13 25.40 -2.16
N TRP A 268 -16.82 24.80 -1.04
CA TRP A 268 -15.63 23.97 -0.89
C TRP A 268 -15.92 22.69 -0.14
N GLN A 269 -15.09 21.69 -0.41
CA GLN A 269 -15.17 20.39 0.21
C GLN A 269 -13.77 19.85 0.46
N VAL A 270 -13.56 19.28 1.64
CA VAL A 270 -12.38 18.47 1.94
C VAL A 270 -12.86 17.06 2.25
N LYS A 271 -12.28 16.08 1.57
CA LYS A 271 -12.61 14.65 1.70
C LYS A 271 -11.36 13.86 1.99
N TYR A 272 -11.43 13.01 3.00
CA TYR A 272 -10.43 12.01 3.34
C TYR A 272 -11.07 10.63 3.31
N HIS A 273 -10.40 9.70 2.63
CA HIS A 273 -10.70 8.28 2.62
C HIS A 273 -9.41 7.52 2.94
N GLY A 274 -9.45 6.66 3.96
CA GLY A 274 -8.35 5.81 4.35
C GLY A 274 -8.80 4.36 4.46
N GLU A 275 -8.04 3.45 3.88
CA GLU A 275 -8.22 2.01 4.03
C GLU A 275 -6.97 1.36 4.60
N LEU A 276 -7.16 0.46 5.56
CA LEU A 276 -6.13 -0.40 6.13
C LEU A 276 -6.56 -1.86 5.96
N ILE A 277 -5.95 -2.58 5.02
CA ILE A 277 -6.31 -3.97 4.73
C ILE A 277 -5.79 -4.89 5.83
N HIS A 278 -6.63 -5.81 6.31
CA HIS A 278 -6.29 -6.80 7.33
C HIS A 278 -5.64 -6.15 8.58
N ALA A 279 -6.08 -4.94 8.96
CA ALA A 279 -5.52 -4.16 10.06
C ALA A 279 -5.53 -4.97 11.37
N PHE A 280 -6.60 -5.73 11.60
CA PHE A 280 -6.70 -6.70 12.68
C PHE A 280 -7.13 -8.06 12.14
N ARG A 281 -6.19 -9.02 12.09
CA ARG A 281 -6.43 -10.35 11.51
C ARG A 281 -6.94 -10.24 10.05
N SER A 282 -8.16 -10.68 9.77
CA SER A 282 -8.82 -10.61 8.46
C SER A 282 -9.72 -9.39 8.30
N THR A 283 -9.78 -8.50 9.30
CA THR A 283 -10.66 -7.34 9.31
C THR A 283 -9.90 -6.11 8.82
N ASP A 284 -10.48 -5.45 7.82
CA ASP A 284 -10.04 -4.16 7.30
C ASP A 284 -10.59 -3.03 8.19
N VAL A 285 -9.92 -1.89 8.17
CA VAL A 285 -10.41 -0.64 8.78
C VAL A 285 -10.54 0.43 7.71
N LEU A 286 -11.73 1.02 7.60
CA LEU A 286 -12.02 2.13 6.72
C LEU A 286 -12.24 3.37 7.57
N ILE A 287 -11.71 4.50 7.13
CA ILE A 287 -11.85 5.79 7.79
C ILE A 287 -12.31 6.78 6.73
N ASN A 288 -13.52 7.30 6.84
CA ASN A 288 -13.97 8.39 5.99
C ASN A 288 -14.14 9.64 6.83
N ALA A 289 -13.76 10.77 6.26
CA ALA A 289 -14.07 12.08 6.83
C ALA A 289 -14.32 13.07 5.70
N GLN A 290 -15.34 13.89 5.85
CA GLN A 290 -15.68 14.91 4.89
C GLN A 290 -16.16 16.16 5.62
N VAL A 291 -15.73 17.32 5.12
CA VAL A 291 -16.30 18.62 5.50
C VAL A 291 -16.66 19.37 4.23
N SER A 292 -17.80 20.03 4.22
CA SER A 292 -18.32 20.75 3.05
C SER A 292 -19.00 22.03 3.49
N ASN A 293 -18.77 23.12 2.75
CA ASN A 293 -19.37 24.41 3.00
C ASN A 293 -19.58 25.21 1.70
N PRO A 294 -20.83 25.53 1.34
CA PRO A 294 -22.05 24.84 1.76
C PRO A 294 -22.23 23.52 0.99
N VAL A 295 -22.94 22.59 1.61
CA VAL A 295 -23.66 21.50 0.94
C VAL A 295 -24.84 22.12 0.19
N LEU A 296 -25.14 21.59 -1.00
CA LEU A 296 -26.29 21.98 -1.80
C LEU A 296 -27.26 20.81 -1.87
N ASN A 297 -28.41 20.96 -1.21
CA ASN A 297 -29.53 20.01 -1.32
C ASN A 297 -30.79 20.76 -1.77
N ASN A 298 -31.65 20.10 -2.52
CA ASN A 298 -32.97 20.63 -2.85
C ASN A 298 -33.97 20.22 -1.74
N PHE A 299 -34.78 21.18 -1.28
CA PHE A 299 -35.85 21.00 -0.32
C PHE A 299 -37.08 21.78 -0.80
N PHE A 300 -38.18 21.07 -1.00
CA PHE A 300 -39.44 21.64 -1.48
C PHE A 300 -40.50 21.79 -0.39
N GLY A 301 -40.17 21.42 0.85
CA GLY A 301 -41.12 21.32 1.97
C GLY A 301 -41.46 19.88 2.33
N PHE A 302 -42.33 19.70 3.33
CA PHE A 302 -42.67 18.38 3.87
C PHE A 302 -43.93 17.79 3.23
N GLY A 303 -43.80 16.61 2.65
CA GLY A 303 -44.91 15.80 2.17
C GLY A 303 -45.25 15.98 0.68
N ASN A 304 -45.95 15.00 0.14
CA ASN A 304 -46.23 14.88 -1.30
C ASN A 304 -47.21 15.94 -1.84
N ASN A 305 -47.88 16.70 -0.96
CA ASN A 305 -48.84 17.75 -1.34
C ASN A 305 -48.24 19.16 -1.26
N THR A 306 -46.92 19.29 -1.12
CA THR A 306 -46.31 20.62 -1.05
C THR A 306 -46.35 21.28 -2.43
N GLY A 307 -47.06 22.39 -2.55
CA GLY A 307 -47.14 23.17 -3.78
C GLY A 307 -45.82 23.87 -4.08
N ILE A 308 -45.39 23.81 -5.34
CA ILE A 308 -44.25 24.58 -5.84
C ILE A 308 -44.78 25.91 -6.36
N ASP A 309 -44.30 27.01 -5.80
CA ASP A 309 -44.51 28.35 -6.35
C ASP A 309 -43.71 28.52 -7.64
N GLU A 310 -44.42 28.51 -8.78
CA GLU A 310 -43.86 28.67 -10.13
C GLU A 310 -43.28 30.07 -10.38
N SER A 311 -43.62 31.06 -9.56
CA SER A 311 -43.04 32.41 -9.65
C SER A 311 -41.60 32.47 -9.12
N ARG A 312 -41.18 31.47 -8.33
CA ARG A 312 -39.84 31.38 -7.75
C ARG A 312 -38.92 30.54 -8.64
N PRO A 313 -37.66 30.95 -8.84
CA PRO A 313 -36.70 30.14 -9.58
C PRO A 313 -36.36 28.86 -8.81
N ALA A 314 -36.00 27.77 -9.52
CA ALA A 314 -35.64 26.48 -8.91
C ALA A 314 -34.55 26.58 -7.82
N ARG A 315 -33.64 27.57 -7.92
CA ARG A 315 -32.60 27.83 -6.90
C ARG A 315 -33.16 28.20 -5.53
N PHE A 316 -34.38 28.76 -5.45
CA PHE A 316 -35.03 29.14 -4.20
C PHE A 316 -35.22 27.91 -3.31
N TYR A 317 -35.58 26.76 -3.90
CA TYR A 317 -35.76 25.49 -3.21
C TYR A 317 -34.45 24.80 -2.81
N ARG A 318 -33.31 25.50 -2.83
CA ARG A 318 -32.03 24.95 -2.36
C ARG A 318 -31.80 25.33 -0.91
N VAL A 319 -31.28 24.39 -0.13
CA VAL A 319 -30.88 24.59 1.26
C VAL A 319 -29.36 24.58 1.31
N ARG A 320 -28.80 25.64 1.91
CA ARG A 320 -27.36 25.80 2.07
C ARG A 320 -27.01 25.64 3.53
N TYR A 321 -26.19 24.65 3.83
CA TYR A 321 -25.69 24.41 5.18
C TYR A 321 -24.30 23.85 5.09
N SER A 322 -23.52 23.95 6.15
CA SER A 322 -22.23 23.30 6.22
C SER A 322 -22.37 21.98 6.98
N ALA A 323 -21.61 20.98 6.57
CA ALA A 323 -21.63 19.67 7.18
C ALA A 323 -20.22 19.12 7.36
N ALA A 324 -20.03 18.39 8.45
CA ALA A 324 -18.88 17.55 8.69
C ALA A 324 -19.37 16.15 9.06
N GLU A 325 -18.82 15.14 8.41
CA GLU A 325 -19.12 13.74 8.69
C GLU A 325 -17.83 12.95 8.83
N ALA A 326 -17.84 11.96 9.72
CA ALA A 326 -16.75 11.02 9.85
C ALA A 326 -17.25 9.66 10.33
N ASP A 327 -16.68 8.59 9.80
CA ASP A 327 -16.93 7.23 10.26
C ASP A 327 -15.64 6.40 10.28
N VAL A 328 -15.63 5.40 11.17
CA VAL A 328 -14.60 4.36 11.23
C VAL A 328 -15.30 3.02 11.12
N LEU A 329 -15.16 2.34 9.99
CA LEU A 329 -15.86 1.09 9.71
C LEU A 329 -14.89 -0.09 9.73
N PHE A 330 -15.31 -1.19 10.34
CA PHE A 330 -14.59 -2.45 10.32
C PHE A 330 -15.21 -3.35 9.26
N ARG A 331 -14.45 -3.70 8.22
CA ARG A 331 -14.94 -4.47 7.06
C ARG A 331 -14.35 -5.87 7.05
N ASN A 332 -15.20 -6.88 6.86
CA ASN A 332 -14.80 -8.23 6.52
C ASN A 332 -15.28 -8.57 5.11
N LYS A 333 -14.41 -9.21 4.32
CA LYS A 333 -14.72 -9.66 2.96
C LYS A 333 -14.97 -11.16 2.94
N TYR A 334 -16.02 -11.58 2.25
CA TYR A 334 -16.44 -12.96 2.06
C TYR A 334 -16.46 -13.28 0.56
N PHE A 335 -15.89 -14.43 0.20
CA PHE A 335 -15.81 -14.93 -1.18
C PHE A 335 -15.19 -13.94 -2.20
N GLY A 336 -14.44 -12.95 -1.70
CA GLY A 336 -13.83 -11.89 -2.51
C GLY A 336 -14.78 -10.83 -3.08
N LYS A 337 -16.09 -10.91 -2.79
CA LYS A 337 -17.13 -10.08 -3.46
C LYS A 337 -18.11 -9.42 -2.50
N LEU A 338 -18.40 -10.07 -1.36
CA LEU A 338 -19.31 -9.55 -0.36
C LEU A 338 -18.51 -8.90 0.76
N SER A 339 -18.75 -7.62 1.00
CA SER A 339 -18.18 -6.87 2.12
C SER A 339 -19.27 -6.58 3.14
N VAL A 340 -19.04 -6.97 4.39
CA VAL A 340 -19.89 -6.55 5.52
C VAL A 340 -19.06 -5.61 6.37
N MET A 341 -19.59 -4.41 6.63
CA MET A 341 -18.87 -3.39 7.37
C MET A 341 -19.76 -2.65 8.35
N ALA A 342 -19.21 -2.33 9.52
CA ALA A 342 -19.94 -1.59 10.53
C ALA A 342 -19.01 -0.82 11.48
N GLY A 343 -19.51 0.25 12.09
CA GLY A 343 -18.74 1.04 13.04
C GLY A 343 -19.37 2.38 13.42
N PRO A 344 -18.72 3.14 14.33
CA PRO A 344 -19.21 4.45 14.75
C PRO A 344 -19.21 5.46 13.60
N SER A 345 -20.20 6.35 13.64
CA SER A 345 -20.35 7.47 12.71
C SER A 345 -20.79 8.73 13.45
N ILE A 346 -20.29 9.88 13.02
CA ILE A 346 -20.70 11.19 13.49
C ILE A 346 -21.05 12.08 12.29
N PHE A 347 -22.17 12.79 12.40
CA PHE A 347 -22.62 13.79 11.45
C PHE A 347 -22.91 15.08 12.21
N HIS A 348 -22.25 16.16 11.82
CA HIS A 348 -22.45 17.48 12.39
C HIS A 348 -22.84 18.43 11.26
N TYR A 349 -23.94 19.16 11.44
CA TYR A 349 -24.30 20.21 10.49
C TYR A 349 -24.63 21.50 11.20
N TRP A 350 -24.31 22.60 10.52
CA TRP A 350 -24.59 23.94 11.00
C TRP A 350 -25.03 24.82 9.84
N ASN A 351 -25.91 25.76 10.14
CA ASN A 351 -26.46 26.67 9.17
C ASN A 351 -26.29 28.12 9.65
N ARG A 352 -26.14 29.06 8.73
CA ARG A 352 -26.08 30.50 9.00
C ARG A 352 -27.17 31.21 8.19
N PRO A 353 -27.97 32.10 8.79
CA PRO A 353 -29.01 32.85 8.07
C PRO A 353 -28.49 33.52 6.81
N ALA A 354 -27.37 34.24 6.90
CA ALA A 354 -26.72 34.93 5.77
C ALA A 354 -26.26 34.02 4.61
N GLN A 355 -26.26 32.68 4.79
CA GLN A 355 -25.97 31.74 3.70
C GLN A 355 -27.25 31.30 2.95
N ASN A 356 -28.43 31.65 3.46
CA ASN A 356 -29.74 31.28 2.92
C ASN A 356 -30.60 32.50 2.54
N ASP A 357 -30.02 33.69 2.42
CA ASP A 357 -30.67 34.86 1.81
C ASP A 357 -31.07 34.51 0.35
N ASP A 358 -32.32 34.78 -0.06
CA ASP A 358 -32.93 34.37 -1.34
C ASP A 358 -33.19 32.85 -1.52
N TYR A 359 -33.14 32.06 -0.44
CA TYR A 359 -33.46 30.63 -0.44
C TYR A 359 -34.68 30.32 0.43
N ILE A 360 -35.19 29.09 0.34
CA ILE A 360 -36.39 28.63 1.07
C ILE A 360 -36.25 28.72 2.59
N LEU A 361 -35.02 28.76 3.12
CA LEU A 361 -34.77 28.97 4.54
C LEU A 361 -34.62 30.43 4.94
N GLU A 362 -34.75 31.40 4.03
CA GLU A 362 -34.80 32.83 4.38
C GLU A 362 -35.91 33.10 5.40
N LYS A 363 -37.06 32.43 5.23
CA LYS A 363 -38.19 32.47 6.16
C LYS A 363 -38.66 31.05 6.50
N PRO A 364 -37.98 30.35 7.42
CA PRO A 364 -38.30 28.95 7.73
C PRO A 364 -39.76 28.74 8.16
N SER A 365 -40.38 29.75 8.79
CA SER A 365 -41.78 29.69 9.22
C SER A 365 -42.77 29.50 8.07
N GLU A 366 -42.46 29.96 6.86
CA GLU A 366 -43.33 29.80 5.68
C GLU A 366 -43.44 28.32 5.25
N VAL A 367 -42.49 27.48 5.65
CA VAL A 367 -42.48 26.02 5.40
C VAL A 367 -42.66 25.20 6.68
N GLY A 368 -43.22 25.81 7.72
CA GLY A 368 -43.51 25.14 8.99
C GLY A 368 -42.28 24.78 9.83
N LEU A 369 -41.14 25.45 9.58
CA LEU A 369 -39.91 25.25 10.33
C LEU A 369 -39.70 26.38 11.35
N ASP A 370 -39.24 26.02 12.56
CA ASP A 370 -38.79 26.98 13.55
C ASP A 370 -37.38 27.48 13.22
N SER A 371 -37.23 28.81 13.12
CA SER A 371 -35.95 29.46 12.82
C SER A 371 -34.86 29.16 13.87
N ALA A 372 -35.22 29.10 15.16
CA ALA A 372 -34.26 28.82 16.23
C ALA A 372 -33.73 27.38 16.10
N SER A 373 -34.62 26.44 15.80
CA SER A 373 -34.26 25.06 15.50
C SER A 373 -33.41 24.95 14.22
N VAL A 374 -33.82 25.55 13.09
CA VAL A 374 -33.13 25.41 11.79
C VAL A 374 -31.70 25.91 11.82
N TYR A 375 -31.44 27.04 12.48
CA TYR A 375 -30.12 27.65 12.54
C TYR A 375 -29.25 27.15 13.70
N SER A 376 -29.80 26.34 14.61
CA SER A 376 -29.01 25.64 15.61
C SER A 376 -28.15 24.55 14.95
N ALA A 377 -26.89 24.46 15.39
CA ALA A 377 -26.00 23.38 15.00
C ALA A 377 -26.48 22.07 15.62
N LYS A 378 -26.48 20.99 14.84
CA LYS A 378 -26.93 19.66 15.30
C LYS A 378 -25.84 18.64 15.07
N THR A 379 -25.66 17.79 16.07
CA THR A 379 -24.70 16.69 16.05
C THR A 379 -25.45 15.38 16.27
N TYR A 380 -25.24 14.44 15.37
CA TYR A 380 -25.76 13.08 15.44
C TYR A 380 -24.56 12.15 15.54
N ALA A 381 -24.48 11.41 16.63
CA ALA A 381 -23.53 10.32 16.78
C ALA A 381 -24.32 9.00 16.79
N GLY A 382 -23.81 8.00 16.09
CA GLY A 382 -24.51 6.74 15.95
C GLY A 382 -23.62 5.64 15.40
N PHE A 383 -24.29 4.60 14.93
CA PHE A 383 -23.65 3.42 14.37
C PHE A 383 -24.08 3.27 12.91
N LYS A 384 -23.12 2.99 12.04
CA LYS A 384 -23.35 2.73 10.62
C LYS A 384 -23.04 1.26 10.34
N ALA A 385 -23.92 0.61 9.59
CA ALA A 385 -23.69 -0.72 9.05
C ALA A 385 -24.00 -0.68 7.55
N ALA A 386 -23.20 -1.39 6.76
CA ALA A 386 -23.35 -1.51 5.33
C ALA A 386 -22.97 -2.92 4.88
N ILE A 387 -23.66 -3.38 3.84
CA ILE A 387 -23.34 -4.59 3.10
C ILE A 387 -23.15 -4.14 1.67
N GLU A 388 -22.03 -4.53 1.07
CA GLU A 388 -21.68 -4.19 -0.31
C GLU A 388 -21.38 -5.49 -1.06
N LEU A 389 -22.07 -5.71 -2.16
CA LEU A 389 -21.78 -6.79 -3.10
C LEU A 389 -21.16 -6.18 -4.34
N ASP A 390 -19.86 -6.39 -4.53
CA ASP A 390 -19.15 -5.97 -5.72
C ASP A 390 -18.55 -7.16 -6.47
N ASN A 391 -19.02 -7.36 -7.71
CA ASN A 391 -18.48 -8.33 -8.65
C ASN A 391 -18.33 -7.72 -10.06
N VAL A 392 -18.13 -6.40 -10.17
CA VAL A 392 -17.90 -5.78 -11.48
C VAL A 392 -16.51 -6.16 -12.01
N ASN A 393 -16.43 -6.39 -13.32
CA ASN A 393 -15.18 -6.79 -13.96
C ASN A 393 -14.22 -5.62 -14.24
N SER A 394 -14.71 -4.38 -14.16
CA SER A 394 -13.93 -3.16 -14.38
C SER A 394 -14.57 -2.02 -13.61
N GLU A 395 -13.76 -1.24 -12.90
CA GLU A 395 -14.24 -0.09 -12.13
C GLU A 395 -14.56 1.12 -13.02
N LEU A 396 -13.82 1.30 -14.13
CA LEU A 396 -13.98 2.43 -15.04
C LEU A 396 -15.02 2.18 -16.14
N PHE A 397 -15.05 0.95 -16.67
CA PHE A 397 -15.94 0.55 -17.76
C PHE A 397 -16.47 -0.86 -17.51
N PRO A 398 -17.40 -1.04 -16.55
CA PRO A 398 -17.97 -2.35 -16.26
C PRO A 398 -18.76 -2.86 -17.47
N THR A 399 -18.43 -4.06 -17.95
CA THR A 399 -19.21 -4.75 -19.00
C THR A 399 -19.99 -5.94 -18.45
N ARG A 400 -19.64 -6.41 -17.24
CA ARG A 400 -20.29 -7.52 -16.53
C ARG A 400 -20.20 -7.32 -15.01
N GLY A 401 -21.21 -7.78 -14.29
CA GLY A 401 -21.24 -7.81 -12.82
C GLY A 401 -22.31 -6.90 -12.22
N ILE A 402 -22.35 -6.87 -10.89
CA ILE A 402 -23.26 -6.05 -10.09
C ILE A 402 -22.41 -5.39 -9.01
N ARG A 403 -22.67 -4.11 -8.74
CA ARG A 403 -22.27 -3.40 -7.53
C ARG A 403 -23.55 -2.94 -6.84
N TRP A 404 -23.85 -3.51 -5.68
CA TRP A 404 -25.07 -3.26 -4.91
C TRP A 404 -24.75 -2.95 -3.46
#